data_AF-A0A930BA39-F1
#
_entry.id   AF-A0A930BA39-F1
#
_cell.length_a   1.000
_cell.length_b   1.000
_cell.length_c   1.000
_cell.angle_alpha   90.00
_cell.angle_beta   90.00
_cell.angle_gamma   90.00
#
_symmetry.space_group_name_H-M   'P 1'
#
loop_
_entity.id
_entity.type
_entity.pdbx_description
1 polymer ?
#
loop_
_entity_poly.entity_id
_entity_poly.type
_entity_poly.pdbx_seq_one_letter_code
_entity_poly.pdbx_strand_id
1 'polypeptide(L)'
;MIRICFYNYGGGMLHVSRELEIDGEVDEYLIRHIPGLQLEATDSEADMDDNSIYYFSGKNEAEACGLAKELINNRIRRQSEMKYTIEIVDGLL
;
A
#
# COMPACT_ATOMS: atom_id res chain seq x y z
N MET A 1 -1.18 -1.10 14.04
CA MET A 1 -1.49 -0.34 12.80
C MET A 1 -0.81 -1.02 11.64
N ILE A 2 -1.38 -0.99 10.43
CA ILE A 2 -0.78 -1.57 9.24
C ILE A 2 -0.08 -0.46 8.46
N ARG A 3 1.22 -0.64 8.15
CA ARG A 3 1.97 0.23 7.25
C ARG A 3 2.19 -0.50 5.93
N ILE A 4 1.79 0.10 4.82
CA ILE A 4 2.08 -0.38 3.46
C ILE A 4 2.93 0.67 2.77
N CYS A 5 4.15 0.31 2.38
CA CYS A 5 5.04 1.17 1.60
C CYS A 5 5.19 0.58 0.20
N PHE A 6 4.86 1.37 -0.83
CA PHE A 6 5.18 1.08 -2.22
C PHE A 6 6.36 1.93 -2.64
N TYR A 7 7.32 1.38 -3.36
CA TYR A 7 8.53 2.11 -3.73
C TYR A 7 9.18 1.59 -5.02
N ASN A 8 9.82 2.50 -5.74
CA ASN A 8 10.76 2.22 -6.83
C ASN A 8 11.91 3.23 -6.77
N TYR A 9 12.74 3.17 -5.72
CA TYR A 9 13.75 4.19 -5.46
C TYR A 9 14.68 4.44 -6.64
N GLY A 10 14.79 5.71 -7.04
CA GLY A 10 15.57 6.12 -8.20
C GLY A 10 14.91 5.86 -9.57
N GLY A 11 13.69 5.31 -9.60
CA GLY A 11 12.87 5.10 -10.80
C GLY A 11 12.07 6.34 -11.24
N GLY A 12 12.15 7.44 -10.49
CA GLY A 12 11.35 8.65 -10.70
C GLY A 12 9.95 8.53 -10.11
N MET A 13 9.01 9.32 -10.64
CA MET A 13 7.65 9.38 -10.13
C MET A 13 6.95 8.01 -10.18
N LEU A 14 6.54 7.51 -9.02
CA LEU A 14 5.86 6.25 -8.85
C LEU A 14 4.34 6.46 -8.93
N HIS A 15 3.71 5.78 -9.88
CA HIS A 15 2.24 5.73 -9.97
C HIS A 15 1.74 4.35 -9.54
N VAL A 16 1.55 4.15 -8.24
CA VAL A 16 1.18 2.85 -7.67
C VAL A 16 -0.09 2.26 -8.31
N SER A 17 -1.11 3.08 -8.56
CA SER A 17 -2.34 2.64 -9.23
C SER A 17 -2.11 2.08 -10.64
N ARG A 18 -1.17 2.66 -11.40
CA ARG A 18 -0.76 2.14 -12.72
C ARG A 18 0.01 0.84 -12.61
N GLU A 19 0.87 0.71 -11.60
CA GLU A 19 1.64 -0.52 -11.35
C GLU A 19 0.74 -1.69 -10.93
N LEU A 20 -0.38 -1.41 -10.26
CA LEU A 20 -1.39 -2.38 -9.84
C LEU A 20 -2.53 -2.58 -10.85
N GLU A 21 -2.51 -1.87 -11.99
CA GLU A 21 -3.59 -1.93 -13.00
C GLU A 21 -5.00 -1.75 -12.38
N ILE A 22 -5.13 -0.80 -11.45
CA ILE A 22 -6.40 -0.47 -10.79
C ILE A 22 -6.91 0.90 -11.23
N ASP A 23 -8.24 1.01 -11.29
CA ASP A 23 -8.92 2.29 -11.48
C ASP A 23 -9.14 2.94 -10.10
N GLY A 24 -8.58 4.14 -9.91
CA GLY A 24 -8.71 4.92 -8.68
C GLY A 24 -7.48 4.88 -7.76
N GLU A 25 -7.66 5.35 -6.54
CA GLU A 25 -6.61 5.41 -5.53
C GLU A 25 -6.41 4.05 -4.83
N VAL A 26 -5.18 3.81 -4.37
CA VAL A 26 -4.76 2.50 -3.83
C VAL A 26 -5.46 2.20 -2.50
N ASP A 27 -5.59 3.20 -1.65
CA ASP A 27 -6.30 3.12 -0.37
C ASP A 27 -7.78 2.78 -0.56
N GLU A 28 -8.46 3.44 -1.50
CA GLU A 28 -9.85 3.15 -1.82
C GLU A 28 -10.03 1.71 -2.31
N TYR A 29 -9.11 1.25 -3.17
CA TYR A 29 -9.12 -0.13 -3.66
C TYR A 29 -8.95 -1.12 -2.49
N LEU A 30 -8.00 -0.88 -1.59
CA LEU A 30 -7.77 -1.77 -0.44
C LEU A 30 -8.94 -1.77 0.54
N ILE A 31 -9.47 -0.59 0.91
CA ILE A 31 -10.61 -0.45 1.83
C ILE A 31 -11.85 -1.16 1.27
N ARG A 32 -12.09 -1.07 -0.05
CA ARG A 32 -13.23 -1.74 -0.70
C ARG A 32 -13.17 -3.26 -0.59
N HIS A 33 -11.96 -3.84 -0.58
CA HIS A 33 -11.78 -5.30 -0.65
C HIS A 33 -11.37 -5.94 0.69
N ILE A 34 -10.99 -5.15 1.69
CA ILE A 34 -10.57 -5.64 3.01
C ILE A 34 -11.58 -5.14 4.05
N PRO A 35 -12.52 -6.00 4.51
CA PRO A 35 -13.56 -5.59 5.43
C PRO A 35 -13.02 -5.01 6.74
N GLY A 36 -13.45 -3.78 7.06
CA GLY A 36 -13.08 -3.11 8.30
C GLY A 36 -11.68 -2.50 8.31
N LEU A 37 -11.03 -2.40 7.15
CA LEU A 37 -9.85 -1.57 6.95
C LEU A 37 -10.26 -0.09 6.87
N GLN A 38 -9.49 0.80 7.49
CA GLN A 38 -9.70 2.26 7.43
C GLN A 38 -8.35 2.94 7.23
N LEU A 39 -8.30 3.93 6.33
CA LEU A 39 -7.11 4.75 6.13
C LEU A 39 -6.99 5.76 7.27
N GLU A 40 -5.82 5.80 7.89
CA GLU A 40 -5.47 6.73 8.96
C GLU A 40 -4.63 7.89 8.43
N ALA A 41 -3.63 7.60 7.60
CA ALA A 41 -2.71 8.59 7.05
C ALA A 41 -2.02 8.09 5.77
N THR A 42 -1.50 9.05 5.01
CA THR A 42 -0.60 8.83 3.86
C THR A 42 0.66 9.64 4.05
N ASP A 43 1.80 9.11 3.61
CA ASP A 43 3.11 9.76 3.73
C ASP A 43 4.04 9.35 2.57
N SER A 44 5.23 9.94 2.50
CA SER A 44 6.32 9.57 1.59
C SER A 44 7.67 9.72 2.27
N GLU A 45 8.64 8.88 1.93
CA GLU A 45 10.01 9.04 2.45
C GLU A 45 10.68 10.23 1.78
N ALA A 46 11.17 11.17 2.60
CA ALA A 46 12.01 12.31 2.20
C ALA A 46 11.39 13.22 1.12
N ASP A 47 10.06 13.37 1.12
CA ASP A 47 9.30 14.13 0.11
C ASP A 47 9.65 13.71 -1.34
N MET A 48 10.01 12.43 -1.54
CA MET A 48 10.35 11.88 -2.84
C MET A 48 9.14 11.23 -3.50
N ASP A 49 8.93 11.54 -4.77
CA ASP A 49 7.83 10.99 -5.59
C ASP A 49 8.04 9.50 -5.97
N ASP A 50 9.10 8.85 -5.51
CA ASP A 50 9.44 7.46 -5.88
C ASP A 50 8.91 6.41 -4.90
N ASN A 51 8.13 6.85 -3.91
CA ASN A 51 7.47 5.99 -2.95
C ASN A 51 6.11 6.55 -2.51
N SER A 52 5.30 5.69 -1.87
CA SER A 52 4.04 6.08 -1.24
C SER A 52 3.78 5.18 -0.04
N ILE A 53 3.54 5.77 1.12
CA ILE A 53 3.27 5.07 2.36
C ILE A 53 1.81 5.29 2.75
N TYR A 54 1.15 4.22 3.15
CA TYR A 54 -0.21 4.21 3.64
C TYR A 54 -0.25 3.58 5.02
N TYR A 55 -0.97 4.22 5.93
CA TYR A 55 -1.20 3.75 7.28
C TYR A 55 -2.68 3.41 7.43
N PHE A 56 -2.98 2.16 7.78
CA PHE A 56 -4.34 1.69 7.97
C PHE A 56 -4.55 1.15 9.39
N SER A 57 -5.75 1.35 9.91
CA SER A 57 -6.27 0.58 11.03
C SER A 57 -7.16 -0.56 10.50
N GLY A 58 -7.23 -1.65 11.26
CA GLY A 58 -8.07 -2.79 10.91
C GLY A 58 -8.51 -3.56 12.15
N LYS A 59 -9.68 -4.18 12.10
CA LYS A 59 -10.19 -5.01 13.22
C LYS A 59 -9.28 -6.20 13.55
N ASN A 60 -8.63 -6.76 12.53
CA ASN A 60 -7.65 -7.83 12.63
C ASN A 60 -6.49 -7.52 11.69
N GLU A 61 -5.42 -6.96 12.24
CA GLU A 61 -4.31 -6.45 11.44
C GLU A 61 -3.55 -7.55 10.70
N ALA A 62 -3.40 -8.73 11.32
CA ALA A 62 -2.74 -9.87 10.69
C ALA A 62 -3.50 -10.40 9.47
N GLU A 63 -4.83 -10.51 9.58
CA GLU A 63 -5.69 -10.93 8.48
C GLU A 63 -5.72 -9.90 7.35
N ALA A 64 -5.87 -8.62 7.69
CA ALA A 64 -5.83 -7.52 6.73
C ALA A 64 -4.49 -7.43 5.99
N CYS A 65 -3.35 -7.64 6.68
CA CYS A 65 -2.03 -7.73 6.04
C CYS A 65 -1.97 -8.87 5.02
N GLY A 66 -2.51 -10.05 5.37
CA GLY A 66 -2.59 -11.20 4.46
C GLY A 66 -3.40 -10.88 3.21
N LEU A 67 -4.60 -10.34 3.38
CA LEU A 67 -5.48 -9.95 2.27
C LEU A 67 -4.87 -8.86 1.39
N ALA A 68 -4.24 -7.83 2.00
CA ALA A 68 -3.55 -6.78 1.25
C ALA A 68 -2.42 -7.36 0.39
N LYS A 69 -1.61 -8.26 0.95
CA LYS A 69 -0.53 -8.95 0.22
C LYS A 69 -1.08 -9.76 -0.96
N GLU A 70 -2.18 -10.49 -0.76
CA GLU A 70 -2.82 -11.26 -1.84
C GLU A 70 -3.35 -10.33 -2.94
N LEU A 71 -4.08 -9.27 -2.58
CA LEU A 71 -4.63 -8.31 -3.53
C LEU A 71 -3.55 -7.63 -4.36
N ILE A 72 -2.46 -7.18 -3.72
CA ILE A 72 -1.34 -6.52 -4.40
C ILE A 72 -0.64 -7.51 -5.34
N ASN A 73 -0.33 -8.73 -4.90
CA ASN A 73 0.35 -9.73 -5.75
C ASN A 73 -0.51 -10.18 -6.94
N ASN A 74 -1.83 -10.21 -6.80
CA ASN A 74 -2.73 -10.54 -7.89
C ASN A 74 -2.87 -9.43 -8.94
N ARG A 75 -2.44 -8.20 -8.59
CA ARG A 75 -2.64 -6.99 -9.39
C ARG A 75 -1.37 -6.42 -9.98
N ILE A 76 -0.23 -6.60 -9.31
CA ILE A 76 1.03 -6.06 -9.77
C ILE A 76 1.35 -6.57 -11.19
N ARG A 77 1.57 -5.63 -12.11
CA ARG A 77 1.86 -5.97 -13.51
C ARG A 77 3.15 -6.77 -13.62
N ARG A 78 3.22 -7.72 -14.56
CA ARG A 78 4.35 -8.66 -14.71
C ARG A 78 5.73 -8.02 -14.89
N GLN A 79 5.78 -6.81 -15.44
CA GLN A 79 7.02 -6.06 -15.71
C GLN A 79 7.20 -4.88 -14.74
N SER A 80 6.46 -4.86 -13.63
CA SER A 80 6.61 -3.83 -12.61
C SER A 80 7.99 -3.94 -11.97
N GLU A 81 8.65 -2.80 -11.84
CA GLU A 81 9.85 -2.66 -11.00
C GLU A 81 9.49 -2.22 -9.57
N MET A 82 8.21 -1.87 -9.34
CA MET A 82 7.70 -1.48 -8.03
C MET A 82 7.84 -2.63 -7.04
N LYS A 83 8.33 -2.29 -5.85
CA LYS A 83 8.37 -3.17 -4.68
C LYS A 83 7.41 -2.64 -3.64
N TYR A 84 7.07 -3.50 -2.69
CA TYR A 84 6.27 -3.08 -1.55
C TYR A 84 6.62 -3.86 -0.29
N THR A 85 6.39 -3.23 0.86
CA THR A 85 6.41 -3.86 2.18
C THR A 85 5.06 -3.69 2.87
N ILE A 86 4.69 -4.66 3.71
CA ILE A 86 3.51 -4.62 4.57
C ILE A 86 3.96 -5.03 5.96
N GLU A 87 3.76 -4.15 6.93
CA GLU A 87 4.22 -4.34 8.30
C GLU A 87 3.10 -3.99 9.28
N ILE A 88 3.01 -4.76 10.36
CA ILE A 88 2.23 -4.35 11.52
C ILE A 88 3.18 -3.53 12.40
N VAL A 89 2.82 -2.28 12.65
CA VAL A 89 3.57 -1.35 13.48
C VAL A 89 2.78 -1.03 14.75
N ASP A 90 3.48 -0.98 15.88
CA ASP A 90 2.91 -0.49 17.13
C ASP A 90 2.61 0.99 16.97
N GLY A 91 1.35 1.39 17.21
CA GLY A 91 0.79 2.70 16.86
C GLY A 91 1.34 3.88 17.65
N LEU A 92 2.63 4.17 17.48
CA LEU A 92 3.29 5.38 17.94
C LEU A 92 3.59 6.26 16.72
N LEU A 93 2.56 6.97 16.26
CA LEU A 93 2.73 8.23 15.53
C LEU A 93 2.68 9.37 16.56
#